data_AF-A0A1E5G5X8-F1
#
_entry.id   AF-A0A1E5G5X8-F1
#
_cell.length_a   1.000
_cell.length_b   1.000
_cell.length_c   1.000
_cell.angle_alpha   90.00
_cell.angle_beta   90.00
_cell.angle_gamma   90.00
#
_symmetry.space_group_name_H-M   'P 1'
#
loop_
_entity.id
_entity.type
_entity.pdbx_description
1 polymer ?
#
loop_
_entity_poly.entity_id
_entity_poly.type
_entity_poly.pdbx_seq_one_letter_code
_entity_poly.pdbx_strand_id
1 'polypeptide(L)'
;MNSTIMILQLAQILGIVGFIIIFLQFVTSSNIAEIIKFISKAQLLKAHRRMGIIGFVLILLHPIIVFIYYDQINVVSYINQYIIYGLIAFSILVVTVLTTIFRNQLNVSAYLWKRIHRANYLVFPIAFIHSISVGTFIQLYNTLEVLWYLMFLAYVAMVMLKLHNNLKARYNKNYKLKRRK
;
A
#
# COMPACT_ATOMS: atom_id res chain seq x y z
N MET A 1 32.32 5.86 9.35
CA MET A 1 30.85 5.67 9.46
C MET A 1 30.60 4.30 10.07
N ASN A 2 29.79 4.20 11.13
CA ASN A 2 29.54 2.93 11.81
C ASN A 2 28.61 2.05 10.95
N SER A 3 28.98 0.79 10.74
CA SER A 3 28.24 -0.20 9.93
C SER A 3 26.77 -0.34 10.36
N THR A 4 26.50 -0.28 11.66
CA THR A 4 25.16 -0.35 12.26
C THR A 4 24.24 0.79 11.79
N ILE A 5 24.78 2.01 11.63
CA ILE A 5 24.01 3.17 11.14
C ILE A 5 23.62 2.98 9.66
N MET A 6 24.52 2.42 8.85
CA MET A 6 24.23 2.15 7.44
C MET A 6 23.11 1.11 7.26
N ILE A 7 23.07 0.08 8.12
CA ILE A 7 22.01 -0.95 8.09
C ILE A 7 20.65 -0.31 8.35
N LEU A 8 20.54 0.56 9.36
CA LEU A 8 19.29 1.25 9.68
C LEU A 8 18.87 2.22 8.56
N GLN A 9 19.80 2.97 7.98
CA GLN A 9 19.51 3.88 6.86
C GLN A 9 19.01 3.10 5.63
N LEU A 10 19.63 1.95 5.33
CA LEU A 10 19.16 1.07 4.26
C LEU A 10 17.72 0.62 4.51
N ALA A 11 17.40 0.18 5.73
CA ALA A 11 16.04 -0.21 6.09
C ALA A 11 15.04 0.94 5.91
N GLN A 12 15.39 2.16 6.31
CA GLN A 12 14.56 3.36 6.13
C GLN A 12 14.32 3.67 4.65
N ILE A 13 15.35 3.63 3.81
CA ILE A 13 15.23 3.85 2.37
C ILE A 13 14.30 2.83 1.73
N LEU A 14 14.44 1.54 2.08
CA LEU A 14 13.54 0.49 1.59
C LEU A 14 12.08 0.73 1.99
N GLY A 15 11.84 1.18 3.23
CA GLY A 15 10.52 1.55 3.71
C GLY A 15 9.91 2.73 2.94
N ILE A 16 10.69 3.80 2.75
CA ILE A 16 10.29 5.01 2.00
C ILE A 16 9.94 4.66 0.54
N VAL A 17 10.86 4.00 -0.16
CA VAL A 17 10.66 3.64 -1.58
C VAL A 17 9.51 2.64 -1.71
N GLY A 18 9.42 1.66 -0.81
CA GLY A 18 8.31 0.72 -0.74
C GLY A 18 6.96 1.41 -0.57
N PHE A 19 6.86 2.36 0.37
CA PHE A 19 5.64 3.14 0.61
C PHE A 19 5.21 3.95 -0.62
N ILE A 20 6.15 4.61 -1.29
CA ILE A 20 5.89 5.36 -2.54
C ILE A 20 5.37 4.41 -3.64
N ILE A 21 5.98 3.23 -3.80
CA ILE A 21 5.52 2.26 -4.80
C ILE A 21 4.11 1.74 -4.46
N ILE A 22 3.80 1.48 -3.19
CA ILE A 22 2.44 1.11 -2.76
C ILE A 22 1.44 2.23 -3.06
N PHE A 23 1.79 3.50 -2.83
CA PHE A 23 0.95 4.62 -3.24
C PHE A 23 0.66 4.62 -4.75
N LEU A 24 1.69 4.44 -5.58
CA LEU A 24 1.54 4.38 -7.04
C LEU A 24 0.69 3.20 -7.51
N GLN A 25 0.58 2.12 -6.73
CA GLN A 25 -0.38 1.05 -7.03
C GLN A 25 -1.83 1.53 -6.96
N PHE A 26 -2.18 2.45 -6.05
CA PHE A 26 -3.52 3.03 -6.01
C PHE A 26 -3.79 3.89 -7.25
N VAL A 27 -2.81 4.70 -7.66
CA VAL A 27 -2.88 5.50 -8.90
C VAL A 27 -3.14 4.61 -10.10
N THR A 28 -2.38 3.53 -10.27
CA THR A 28 -2.56 2.59 -11.40
C THR A 28 -3.83 1.73 -11.30
N SER A 29 -4.39 1.54 -10.11
CA SER A 29 -5.66 0.81 -9.91
C SER A 29 -6.92 1.67 -10.06
N SER A 30 -6.76 2.99 -10.13
CA SER A 30 -7.85 3.96 -9.98
C SER A 30 -8.80 3.98 -11.18
N ASN A 31 -8.38 3.46 -12.35
CA ASN A 31 -9.12 3.55 -13.62
C ASN A 31 -9.63 4.98 -13.91
N ILE A 32 -8.86 6.00 -13.52
CA ILE A 32 -9.17 7.41 -13.79
C ILE A 32 -9.26 7.61 -15.31
N ALA A 33 -10.36 8.19 -15.78
CA ALA A 33 -10.67 8.30 -17.19
C ALA A 33 -9.61 9.12 -17.94
N GLU A 34 -9.08 10.14 -17.28
CA GLU A 34 -8.04 11.05 -17.76
C GLU A 34 -6.72 10.30 -18.03
N ILE A 35 -6.33 9.35 -17.16
CA ILE A 35 -5.13 8.53 -17.37
C ILE A 35 -5.34 7.56 -18.52
N ILE A 36 -6.54 6.99 -18.63
CA ILE A 36 -6.87 6.00 -19.68
C ILE A 36 -6.88 6.63 -21.07
N LYS A 37 -7.03 7.96 -21.20
CA LYS A 37 -6.88 8.68 -22.48
C LYS A 37 -5.46 8.54 -23.07
N PHE A 38 -4.46 8.39 -22.20
CA PHE A 38 -3.05 8.36 -22.61
C PHE A 38 -2.44 6.95 -22.51
N ILE A 39 -2.93 6.11 -21.59
CA ILE A 39 -2.37 4.78 -21.31
C ILE A 39 -3.47 3.73 -21.31
N SER A 40 -3.27 2.62 -22.01
CA SER A 40 -4.26 1.55 -22.03
C SER A 40 -4.43 0.89 -20.65
N LYS A 41 -5.65 0.42 -20.35
CA LYS A 41 -5.93 -0.35 -19.13
C LYS A 41 -5.02 -1.57 -18.97
N ALA A 42 -4.65 -2.22 -20.06
CA ALA A 42 -3.76 -3.37 -20.06
C ALA A 42 -2.34 -2.99 -19.60
N GLN A 43 -1.81 -1.86 -20.06
CA GLN A 43 -0.51 -1.33 -19.62
C GLN A 43 -0.55 -0.94 -18.14
N LEU A 44 -1.61 -0.24 -17.70
CA LEU A 44 -1.77 0.10 -16.28
C LEU A 44 -1.84 -1.13 -15.39
N LEU A 45 -2.53 -2.19 -15.81
CA LEU A 45 -2.58 -3.45 -15.07
C LEU A 45 -1.22 -4.17 -15.02
N LYS A 46 -0.45 -4.14 -16.11
CA LYS A 46 0.92 -4.67 -16.12
C LYS A 46 1.81 -3.88 -15.16
N ALA A 47 1.72 -2.55 -15.18
CA ALA A 47 2.46 -1.68 -14.27
C ALA A 47 2.07 -1.94 -12.80
N HIS A 48 0.77 -2.04 -12.51
CA HIS A 48 0.24 -2.38 -11.18
C HIS A 48 0.81 -3.70 -10.67
N ARG A 49 0.86 -4.76 -11.49
CA ARG A 49 1.45 -6.05 -11.09
C ARG A 49 2.95 -5.96 -10.81
N ARG A 50 3.71 -5.28 -11.67
CA ARG A 50 5.16 -5.10 -11.49
C ARG A 50 5.47 -4.30 -10.23
N MET A 51 4.78 -3.18 -10.03
CA MET A 51 4.88 -2.39 -8.80
C MET A 51 4.40 -3.16 -7.57
N GLY A 52 3.40 -4.02 -7.74
CA GLY A 52 2.96 -5.04 -6.79
C GLY A 52 4.12 -5.81 -6.18
N ILE A 53 4.87 -6.46 -7.07
CA ILE A 53 5.99 -7.32 -6.71
C ILE A 53 7.15 -6.50 -6.14
N ILE A 54 7.56 -5.42 -6.83
CA ILE A 54 8.69 -4.59 -6.40
C ILE A 54 8.40 -3.97 -5.03
N GLY A 55 7.23 -3.34 -4.87
CA GLY A 55 6.83 -2.72 -3.62
C GLY A 55 6.74 -3.72 -2.47
N PHE A 56 6.21 -4.92 -2.71
CA PHE A 56 6.16 -5.98 -1.70
C PHE A 56 7.57 -6.45 -1.29
N VAL A 57 8.48 -6.66 -2.24
CA VAL A 57 9.86 -7.08 -1.92
C VAL A 57 10.58 -6.03 -1.08
N LEU A 58 10.48 -4.75 -1.44
CA LEU A 58 11.09 -3.67 -0.64
C LEU A 58 10.50 -3.60 0.77
N ILE A 59 9.18 -3.70 0.89
CA ILE A 59 8.48 -3.70 2.20
C ILE A 59 8.75 -4.98 2.99
N LEU A 60 9.03 -6.11 2.35
CA LEU A 60 9.43 -7.35 3.04
C LEU A 60 10.85 -7.23 3.60
N LEU A 61 11.77 -6.66 2.82
CA LEU A 61 13.16 -6.47 3.25
C LEU A 61 13.27 -5.43 4.38
N HIS A 62 12.43 -4.40 4.37
CA HIS A 62 12.41 -3.36 5.41
C HIS A 62 12.38 -3.92 6.86
N PRO A 63 11.33 -4.63 7.31
CA PRO A 63 11.25 -5.14 8.67
C PRO A 63 12.31 -6.21 8.93
N ILE A 64 12.72 -7.01 7.94
CA ILE A 64 13.81 -7.99 8.10
C ILE A 64 15.11 -7.29 8.51
N ILE A 65 15.48 -6.22 7.79
CA ILE A 65 16.71 -5.46 8.10
C ILE A 65 16.55 -4.69 9.41
N VAL A 66 15.36 -4.15 9.71
CA VAL A 66 15.06 -3.53 11.01
C VAL A 66 15.25 -4.55 12.15
N PHE A 67 14.75 -5.78 12.00
CA PHE A 67 14.93 -6.83 13.00
C PHE A 67 16.39 -7.21 13.19
N ILE A 68 17.16 -7.37 12.10
CA ILE A 68 18.60 -7.64 12.18
C ILE A 68 19.34 -6.52 12.92
N TYR A 69 18.97 -5.25 12.68
CA TYR A 69 19.54 -4.12 13.39
C TYR A 69 19.21 -4.15 14.89
N TYR A 70 17.94 -4.36 15.26
CA TYR A 70 17.55 -4.36 16.67
C TYR A 70 18.06 -5.57 17.45
N ASP A 71 18.21 -6.74 16.80
CA ASP A 71 18.81 -7.95 17.39
C ASP A 71 20.25 -7.68 17.86
N GLN A 72 21.01 -6.88 17.11
CA GLN A 72 22.36 -6.45 17.48
C GLN A 72 22.41 -5.55 18.73
N ILE A 73 21.30 -4.95 19.16
CA ILE A 73 21.25 -3.93 20.24
C ILE A 73 20.25 -4.22 21.38
N ASN A 74 19.75 -5.45 21.51
CA ASN A 74 18.76 -5.92 22.50
C ASN A 74 17.34 -5.31 22.37
N VAL A 75 16.43 -6.10 21.79
CA VAL A 75 15.17 -5.73 21.09
C VAL A 75 13.97 -5.35 21.98
N VAL A 76 13.84 -5.93 23.18
CA VAL A 76 12.52 -6.04 23.86
C VAL A 76 11.97 -4.67 24.32
N SER A 77 12.84 -3.67 24.52
CA SER A 77 12.48 -2.35 25.04
C SER A 77 11.83 -1.42 24.01
N TYR A 78 11.90 -1.73 22.71
CA TYR A 78 11.58 -0.78 21.63
C TYR A 78 10.24 -1.04 20.93
N ILE A 79 9.53 -2.12 21.29
CA ILE A 79 8.20 -2.41 20.73
C ILE A 79 7.19 -1.39 21.26
N ASN A 80 6.64 -0.59 20.36
CA ASN A 80 5.58 0.37 20.67
C ASN A 80 4.36 0.18 19.74
N GLN A 81 3.27 0.87 20.05
CA GLN A 81 2.02 0.81 19.29
C GLN A 81 2.19 1.15 17.79
N TYR A 82 3.16 1.98 17.43
CA TYR A 82 3.38 2.37 16.04
C TYR A 82 4.06 1.26 15.24
N ILE A 83 4.93 0.46 15.85
CA ILE A 83 5.48 -0.76 15.21
C ILE A 83 4.37 -1.76 14.92
N ILE A 84 3.38 -1.88 15.81
CA ILE A 84 2.22 -2.76 15.62
C ILE A 84 1.43 -2.34 14.35
N TYR A 85 1.26 -1.04 14.09
CA TYR A 85 0.64 -0.58 12.84
C TYR A 85 1.42 -1.03 11.60
N GLY A 86 2.76 -0.97 11.64
CA GLY A 86 3.61 -1.50 10.58
C GLY A 86 3.38 -3.00 10.35
N LEU A 87 3.33 -3.80 11.42
CA LEU A 87 3.05 -5.24 11.36
C LEU A 87 1.66 -5.56 10.81
N ILE A 88 0.64 -4.79 11.18
CA ILE A 88 -0.74 -4.95 10.66
C ILE A 88 -0.76 -4.67 9.16
N ALA A 89 -0.19 -3.54 8.72
CA ALA A 89 -0.13 -3.19 7.30
C ALA A 89 0.64 -4.24 6.50
N PHE A 90 1.79 -4.69 7.02
CA PHE A 90 2.60 -5.75 6.41
C PHE A 90 1.84 -7.08 6.31
N SER A 91 1.13 -7.49 7.37
CA SER A 91 0.34 -8.71 7.38
C SER A 91 -0.75 -8.71 6.31
N ILE A 92 -1.44 -7.57 6.11
CA ILE A 92 -2.45 -7.43 5.04
C ILE A 92 -1.80 -7.60 3.66
N LEU A 93 -0.61 -7.03 3.44
CA LEU A 93 0.14 -7.18 2.19
C LEU A 93 0.56 -8.63 1.96
N VAL A 94 1.11 -9.30 2.97
CA VAL A 94 1.51 -10.72 2.90
C VAL A 94 0.31 -11.59 2.52
N VAL A 95 -0.81 -11.46 3.22
CA VAL A 95 -2.03 -12.22 2.91
C VAL A 95 -2.52 -11.94 1.48
N THR A 96 -2.49 -10.68 1.05
CA THR A 96 -2.85 -10.31 -0.33
C THR A 96 -1.94 -10.98 -1.37
N VAL A 97 -0.63 -10.95 -1.16
CA VAL A 97 0.35 -11.51 -2.10
C VAL A 97 0.24 -13.03 -2.14
N LEU A 98 0.19 -13.69 -0.98
CA LEU A 98 0.03 -15.15 -0.89
C LEU A 98 -1.26 -15.60 -1.59
N THR A 99 -2.39 -14.93 -1.33
CA THR A 99 -3.67 -15.28 -1.96
C THR A 99 -3.72 -14.96 -3.45
N THR A 100 -2.85 -14.07 -3.94
CA THR A 100 -2.73 -13.76 -5.37
C THR A 100 -1.83 -14.76 -6.09
N ILE A 101 -0.69 -15.13 -5.51
CA ILE A 101 0.27 -16.08 -6.10
C ILE A 101 -0.29 -17.51 -6.03
N PHE A 102 -0.73 -17.93 -4.85
CA PHE A 102 -1.17 -19.30 -4.59
C PHE A 102 -2.67 -19.50 -4.79
N ARG A 103 -3.32 -18.60 -5.53
CA ARG A 103 -4.78 -18.59 -5.72
C ARG A 103 -5.35 -19.95 -6.14
N ASN A 104 -4.70 -20.59 -7.11
CA ASN A 104 -5.15 -21.87 -7.67
C ASN A 104 -4.91 -23.03 -6.70
N GLN A 105 -3.81 -23.00 -5.93
CA GLN A 105 -3.44 -24.04 -4.98
C GLN A 105 -4.29 -23.98 -3.71
N LEU A 106 -4.64 -22.77 -3.28
CA LEU A 106 -5.47 -22.51 -2.10
C LEU A 106 -6.98 -22.54 -2.42
N ASN A 107 -7.38 -22.88 -3.65
CA ASN A 107 -8.78 -22.87 -4.11
C ASN A 107 -9.53 -21.56 -3.77
N VAL A 108 -8.84 -20.43 -3.83
CA VAL A 108 -9.41 -19.14 -3.43
C VAL A 108 -10.39 -18.65 -4.49
N SER A 109 -11.67 -18.65 -4.14
CA SER A 109 -12.73 -18.15 -5.02
C SER A 109 -12.46 -16.70 -5.46
N ALA A 110 -12.93 -16.35 -6.67
CA ALA A 110 -12.78 -14.98 -7.18
C ALA A 110 -13.43 -13.93 -6.25
N TYR A 111 -14.50 -14.32 -5.55
CA TYR A 111 -15.16 -13.48 -4.56
C TYR A 111 -14.28 -13.21 -3.34
N LEU A 112 -13.69 -14.27 -2.76
CA LEU A 112 -12.80 -14.17 -1.61
C LEU A 112 -11.53 -13.38 -1.95
N TRP A 113 -10.89 -13.68 -3.08
CA TRP A 113 -9.73 -12.93 -3.57
C TRP A 113 -10.03 -11.43 -3.69
N LYS A 114 -11.19 -11.05 -4.26
CA LYS A 114 -11.62 -9.64 -4.33
C LYS A 114 -11.88 -9.01 -2.96
N ARG A 115 -12.31 -9.77 -1.95
CA ARG A 115 -12.48 -9.26 -0.57
C ARG A 115 -11.13 -9.02 0.08
N ILE A 116 -10.23 -9.98 0.00
CA ILE A 116 -8.86 -9.87 0.55
C ILE A 116 -8.13 -8.71 -0.12
N HIS A 117 -8.16 -8.65 -1.46
CA HIS A 117 -7.48 -7.57 -2.18
C HIS A 117 -8.06 -6.18 -1.86
N ARG A 118 -9.35 -6.08 -1.48
CA ARG A 118 -9.96 -4.84 -0.98
C ARG A 118 -9.48 -4.44 0.42
N ALA A 119 -8.95 -5.36 1.23
CA ALA A 119 -8.35 -4.98 2.50
C ALA A 119 -7.13 -4.07 2.31
N ASN A 120 -6.49 -4.07 1.14
CA ASN A 120 -5.34 -3.19 0.87
C ASN A 120 -5.66 -1.69 0.92
N TYR A 121 -6.92 -1.27 0.83
CA TYR A 121 -7.29 0.14 1.10
C TYR A 121 -7.01 0.54 2.56
N LEU A 122 -6.80 -0.41 3.47
CA LEU A 122 -6.38 -0.11 4.84
C LEU A 122 -4.85 -0.02 4.97
N VAL A 123 -4.08 -0.63 4.07
CA VAL A 123 -2.61 -0.65 4.15
C VAL A 123 -2.04 0.76 4.11
N PHE A 124 -2.49 1.59 3.17
CA PHE A 124 -1.94 2.94 3.03
C PHE A 124 -2.15 3.82 4.27
N PRO A 125 -3.36 4.00 4.83
CA PRO A 125 -3.55 4.81 6.03
C PRO A 125 -2.83 4.24 7.27
N ILE A 126 -2.81 2.92 7.44
CA ILE A 126 -2.10 2.29 8.58
C ILE A 126 -0.59 2.49 8.43
N ALA A 127 -0.04 2.26 7.23
CA ALA A 127 1.38 2.47 6.96
C ALA A 127 1.78 3.95 7.05
N PHE A 128 0.89 4.87 6.68
CA PHE A 128 1.10 6.31 6.87
C PHE A 128 1.24 6.66 8.36
N ILE A 129 0.32 6.19 9.21
CA ILE A 129 0.38 6.42 10.66
C ILE A 129 1.64 5.80 11.26
N HIS A 130 1.98 4.56 10.88
CA HIS A 130 3.24 3.93 11.27
C HIS A 130 4.44 4.80 10.90
N SER A 131 4.53 5.21 9.63
CA SER A 131 5.66 5.93 9.06
C SER A 131 5.87 7.30 9.70
N ILE A 132 4.81 8.06 10.00
CA ILE A 132 4.94 9.39 10.59
C ILE A 132 5.17 9.33 12.11
N SER A 133 4.68 8.29 12.79
CA SER A 133 4.73 8.20 14.25
C SER A 133 6.01 7.55 14.78
N VAL A 134 6.66 6.69 13.98
CA VAL A 134 7.97 6.11 14.35
C VAL A 134 9.09 7.17 14.29
N GLY A 135 8.83 8.36 13.73
CA GLY A 135 9.69 9.54 13.89
C GLY A 135 11.01 9.51 13.11
N THR A 136 11.17 8.59 12.16
CA THR A 136 12.43 8.41 11.43
C THR A 136 12.42 9.15 10.10
N PHE A 137 13.56 9.80 9.76
CA PHE A 137 13.96 10.40 8.47
C PHE A 137 13.00 11.40 7.80
N ILE A 138 11.69 11.12 7.76
CA ILE A 138 10.64 11.98 7.21
C ILE A 138 10.50 13.27 8.03
N GLN A 139 10.53 13.18 9.36
CA GLN A 139 10.50 14.35 10.25
C GLN A 139 11.81 15.15 10.24
N LEU A 140 12.92 14.55 9.79
CA LEU A 140 14.21 15.24 9.65
C LEU A 140 14.24 16.17 8.43
N TYR A 141 13.36 15.95 7.44
CA TYR A 141 13.29 16.75 6.22
C TYR A 141 11.86 17.20 5.94
N ASN A 142 11.55 18.46 6.26
CA ASN A 142 10.21 19.07 6.07
C ASN A 142 9.58 18.78 4.69
N THR A 143 10.40 18.71 3.63
CA THR A 143 9.94 18.39 2.27
C THR A 143 9.33 16.99 2.16
N LEU A 144 9.91 15.99 2.83
CA LEU A 144 9.40 14.61 2.83
C LEU A 144 8.10 14.50 3.62
N GLU A 145 7.99 15.22 4.73
CA GLU A 145 6.75 15.28 5.50
C GLU A 145 5.59 15.88 4.70
N VAL A 146 5.82 17.00 4.00
CA VAL A 146 4.84 17.61 3.10
C VAL A 146 4.43 16.63 2.00
N LEU A 147 5.38 15.92 1.39
CA LEU A 147 5.09 14.90 0.38
C LEU A 147 4.17 13.79 0.94
N TRP A 148 4.40 13.34 2.18
CA TRP A 148 3.58 12.32 2.84
C TRP A 148 2.13 12.77 2.99
N TYR A 149 1.91 14.00 3.46
CA TYR A 149 0.56 14.56 3.59
C TYR A 149 -0.11 14.76 2.21
N LEU A 150 0.63 15.22 1.20
CA LEU A 150 0.11 15.33 -0.17
C LEU A 150 -0.30 13.97 -0.74
N MET A 151 0.51 12.93 -0.54
CA MET A 151 0.17 11.56 -0.93
C MET A 151 -1.07 11.06 -0.18
N PHE A 152 -1.22 11.38 1.11
CA PHE A 152 -2.40 11.02 1.89
C PHE A 152 -3.67 11.71 1.37
N LEU A 153 -3.61 13.01 1.08
CA LEU A 153 -4.72 13.75 0.48
C LEU A 153 -5.07 13.19 -0.90
N ALA A 154 -4.08 12.93 -1.75
CA ALA A 154 -4.29 12.32 -3.07
C ALA A 154 -4.91 10.92 -2.95
N TYR A 155 -4.47 10.12 -1.99
CA TYR A 155 -5.04 8.81 -1.69
C TYR A 155 -6.53 8.92 -1.33
N VAL A 156 -6.88 9.80 -0.38
CA VAL A 156 -8.26 10.02 0.04
C VAL A 156 -9.11 10.47 -1.16
N ALA A 157 -8.63 11.42 -1.96
CA ALA A 157 -9.32 11.88 -3.16
C ALA A 157 -9.58 10.73 -4.15
N MET A 158 -8.58 9.87 -4.44
CA MET A 158 -8.75 8.72 -5.32
C MET A 158 -9.79 7.72 -4.79
N VAL A 159 -9.79 7.43 -3.49
CA VAL A 159 -10.76 6.53 -2.87
C VAL A 159 -12.18 7.10 -2.95
N MET A 160 -12.35 8.40 -2.66
CA MET A 160 -13.63 9.09 -2.73
C MET A 160 -14.20 9.11 -4.16
N LEU A 161 -13.37 9.47 -5.15
CA LEU A 161 -13.76 9.45 -6.56
C LEU A 161 -14.20 8.05 -7.01
N LYS A 162 -13.45 7.02 -6.60
CA LYS A 162 -13.78 5.62 -6.91
C LYS A 162 -15.09 5.19 -6.27
N LEU A 163 -15.33 5.56 -5.01
CA LEU A 163 -16.57 5.27 -4.31
C LEU A 163 -17.77 5.96 -4.99
N HIS A 164 -17.64 7.26 -5.28
CA HIS A 164 -18.65 8.05 -5.98
C HIS A 164 -19.02 7.43 -7.33
N ASN A 165 -18.02 7.10 -8.17
CA ASN A 165 -18.24 6.50 -9.47
C ASN A 165 -18.94 5.14 -9.39
N ASN A 166 -18.57 4.32 -8.40
CA ASN A 166 -19.22 3.02 -8.17
C ASN A 166 -20.69 3.16 -7.74
N LEU A 167 -21.00 4.13 -6.87
CA LEU A 167 -22.37 4.42 -6.43
C LEU A 167 -23.23 4.94 -7.57
N LYS A 168 -22.72 5.89 -8.35
CA LYS A 168 -23.39 6.45 -9.54
C LYS A 168 -23.72 5.37 -10.58
N ALA A 169 -22.77 4.46 -10.84
CA ALA A 169 -23.00 3.34 -11.75
C ALA A 169 -24.10 2.38 -11.27
N ARG A 170 -24.15 2.08 -9.96
CA ARG A 170 -25.22 1.25 -9.36
C ARG A 170 -26.58 1.92 -9.44
N TYR A 171 -26.66 3.21 -9.13
CA TYR A 171 -27.89 4.00 -9.24
C TYR A 171 -28.46 3.97 -10.66
N ASN A 172 -27.63 4.27 -11.67
CA ASN A 172 -28.04 4.26 -13.07
C ASN A 172 -28.52 2.89 -13.56
N LYS A 173 -27.88 1.79 -13.09
CA LYS A 173 -28.30 0.43 -13.43
C LYS A 173 -29.69 0.12 -12.87
N ASN A 174 -29.93 0.46 -11.61
CA ASN A 174 -31.22 0.23 -10.94
C ASN A 174 -32.34 1.05 -11.58
N TYR A 175 -32.05 2.31 -11.95
CA TYR A 175 -33.00 3.17 -12.67
C TYR A 175 -33.42 2.57 -14.02
N LYS A 176 -32.46 2.08 -14.83
CA LYS A 176 -32.76 1.44 -16.11
C LYS A 176 -33.58 0.15 -15.97
N LEU A 177 -33.36 -0.64 -14.91
CA LEU A 177 -34.13 -1.85 -14.64
C LEU A 177 -35.58 -1.53 -14.27
N LYS A 178 -35.82 -0.45 -13.51
CA LYS A 178 -37.17 -0.02 -13.12
C LYS A 178 -37.98 0.52 -14.30
N ARG A 179 -37.34 1.13 -15.31
CA ARG A 179 -37.99 1.66 -16.52
C ARG A 179 -38.32 0.59 -17.59
N ARG A 180 -37.84 -0.64 -17.42
CA ARG A 180 -38.11 -1.78 -18.33
C ARG A 180 -39.22 -2.70 -17.82
N LYS A 181 -39.77 -2.44 -16.64
CA LYS A 181 -40.96 -3.07 -16.09
C LYS A 181 -42.14 -2.12 -16.28
#